data_AF-A0A1F4V2T2-F1
#
_entry.id   AF-A0A1F4V2T2-F1
#
_cell.length_a   1.000
_cell.length_b   1.000
_cell.length_c   1.000
_cell.angle_alpha   90.00
_cell.angle_beta   90.00
_cell.angle_gamma   90.00
#
_symmetry.space_group_name_H-M   'P 1'
#
loop_
_entity.id
_entity.type
_entity.pdbx_description
1 polymer ?
#
loop_
_entity_poly.entity_id
_entity_poly.type
_entity_poly.pdbx_seq_one_letter_code
_entity_poly.pdbx_strand_id
1 'polypeptide(L)'
;MYHNVSSLEEMCEAIKETGRVLRKGGYVCFNLFSSNYIDPSLVKISNRVFLTEEKLPMVLISKSEFVNYFNKHGMVTNGDITEYERVVTTGKRSVMRGIFRKV
;
A
#
# COMPACT_ATOMS: atom_id res chain seq x y z
N MET A 1 -0.61 -7.28 4.45
CA MET A 1 -0.31 -7.21 3.01
C MET A 1 -1.49 -6.52 2.35
N TYR A 2 -1.33 -5.32 1.77
CA TYR A 2 -2.45 -4.50 1.24
C TYR A 2 -2.51 -4.41 -0.28
N HIS A 3 -1.61 -5.08 -1.02
CA HIS A 3 -1.44 -4.86 -2.46
C HIS A 3 -2.33 -5.74 -3.35
N ASN A 4 -2.88 -6.84 -2.84
CA ASN A 4 -3.76 -7.77 -3.57
C ASN A 4 -5.24 -7.49 -3.27
N VAL A 5 -5.65 -6.24 -3.44
CA VAL A 5 -7.03 -5.79 -3.27
C VAL A 5 -7.55 -5.31 -4.62
N SER A 6 -8.86 -5.49 -4.84
CA SER A 6 -9.48 -5.24 -6.15
C SER A 6 -9.85 -3.76 -6.34
N SER A 7 -9.83 -2.98 -5.26
CA SER A 7 -10.21 -1.58 -5.27
C SER A 7 -9.49 -0.78 -4.17
N LEU A 8 -9.44 0.54 -4.34
CA LEU A 8 -8.91 1.44 -3.32
C LEU A 8 -9.78 1.39 -2.06
N GLU A 9 -11.09 1.20 -2.22
CA GLU A 9 -12.07 1.10 -1.14
C GLU A 9 -11.79 -0.12 -0.26
N GLU A 10 -11.50 -1.29 -0.87
CA GLU A 10 -11.09 -2.49 -0.13
C GLU A 10 -9.79 -2.27 0.65
N MET A 11 -8.81 -1.56 0.04
CA MET A 11 -7.58 -1.17 0.75
C MET A 11 -7.89 -0.32 1.99
N CYS A 12 -8.73 0.70 1.82
CA CYS A 12 -9.07 1.63 2.88
C CYS A 12 -9.84 0.93 4.02
N GLU A 13 -10.78 0.06 3.67
CA GLU A 13 -11.52 -0.73 4.66
C GLU A 13 -10.58 -1.69 5.42
N ALA A 14 -9.63 -2.32 4.72
CA ALA A 14 -8.61 -3.15 5.38
C ALA A 14 -7.74 -2.34 6.36
N ILE A 15 -7.37 -1.10 6.03
CA ILE A 15 -6.61 -0.20 6.93
C ILE A 15 -7.47 0.18 8.15
N LYS A 16 -8.74 0.53 7.94
CA LYS A 16 -9.69 0.83 9.01
C LYS A 16 -9.84 -0.35 9.97
N GLU A 17 -10.07 -1.55 9.44
CA GLU A 17 -10.21 -2.77 10.24
C GLU A 17 -8.91 -3.13 10.95
N THR A 18 -7.76 -2.92 10.33
CA THR A 18 -6.44 -3.04 10.99
C THR A 18 -6.37 -2.11 12.20
N GLY A 19 -6.75 -0.84 12.02
CA GLY A 19 -6.79 0.13 13.11
C GLY A 19 -7.79 -0.22 14.21
N ARG A 20 -8.89 -0.92 13.90
CA ARG A 20 -9.91 -1.37 14.87
C ARG A 20 -9.43 -2.54 15.73
N VAL A 21 -8.75 -3.53 15.13
CA VAL A 21 -8.31 -4.74 15.84
C VAL A 21 -6.97 -4.57 16.57
N LEU A 22 -6.15 -3.63 16.13
CA LEU A 22 -4.84 -3.40 16.71
C LEU A 22 -4.95 -2.70 18.07
N ARG A 23 -4.36 -3.31 19.10
CA ARG A 23 -4.28 -2.72 20.44
C ARG A 23 -3.41 -1.47 20.44
N LYS A 24 -3.70 -0.53 21.34
CA LYS A 24 -2.85 0.65 21.57
C LYS A 24 -1.40 0.24 21.80
N GLY A 25 -0.47 0.91 21.12
CA GLY A 25 0.96 0.60 21.12
C GLY A 25 1.37 -0.54 20.19
N GLY A 26 0.42 -1.26 19.56
CA GLY A 26 0.69 -2.30 18.58
C GLY A 26 1.25 -1.74 17.27
N TYR A 27 1.91 -2.60 16.50
CA TYR A 27 2.61 -2.22 15.26
C TYR A 27 1.99 -2.87 14.03
N VAL A 28 2.04 -2.16 12.90
CA VAL A 28 1.72 -2.66 11.56
C VAL A 28 2.95 -2.51 10.69
N CYS A 29 3.56 -3.62 10.31
CA CYS A 29 4.60 -3.65 9.29
C CYS A 29 3.95 -3.79 7.91
N PHE A 30 4.37 -2.99 6.94
CA PHE A 30 3.84 -3.06 5.58
C PHE A 30 4.94 -3.11 4.52
N ASN A 31 4.58 -3.72 3.40
CA ASN A 31 5.36 -3.76 2.17
C ASN A 31 4.36 -3.81 1.01
N LEU A 32 4.37 -2.78 0.16
CA LEU A 32 3.42 -2.65 -0.95
C LEU A 32 4.05 -1.92 -2.14
N PHE A 33 3.40 -2.04 -3.30
CA PHE A 33 3.75 -1.29 -4.49
C PHE A 33 3.05 0.07 -4.49
N SER A 34 3.81 1.15 -4.67
CA SER A 34 3.29 2.53 -4.65
C SER A 34 3.16 3.11 -6.05
N SER A 35 2.45 4.24 -6.16
CA SER A 35 2.27 4.96 -7.41
C SER A 35 3.43 5.90 -7.78
N ASN A 36 4.56 5.87 -7.05
CA ASN A 36 5.69 6.77 -7.33
C ASN A 36 6.34 6.48 -8.68
N TYR A 37 6.37 5.22 -9.09
CA TYR A 37 6.75 4.79 -10.42
C TYR A 37 5.78 3.70 -10.89
N ILE A 38 5.19 3.92 -12.06
CA ILE A 38 4.29 2.97 -12.72
C ILE A 38 4.99 2.51 -13.99
N ASP A 39 5.26 1.21 -14.07
CA ASP A 39 5.86 0.61 -15.25
C ASP A 39 4.91 0.74 -16.45
N PRO A 40 5.38 1.21 -17.62
CA PRO A 40 4.54 1.34 -18.81
C PRO A 40 3.91 0.03 -19.30
N SER A 41 4.46 -1.13 -18.92
CA SER A 41 3.91 -2.45 -19.25
C SER A 41 2.66 -2.82 -18.44
N LEU A 42 2.35 -2.10 -17.34
CA LEU A 42 1.19 -2.38 -16.52
C LEU A 42 -0.11 -1.99 -17.23
N VAL A 43 -1.04 -2.95 -17.32
CA VAL A 43 -2.37 -2.70 -17.88
C VAL A 43 -3.25 -2.07 -16.82
N LYS A 44 -3.63 -0.81 -17.02
CA LYS A 44 -4.59 -0.10 -16.16
C LYS A 44 -6.00 -0.61 -16.45
N ILE A 45 -6.69 -1.08 -15.41
CA ILE A 45 -8.09 -1.59 -15.54
C ILE A 45 -9.12 -0.67 -14.90
N SER A 46 -8.70 0.18 -13.96
CA SER A 46 -9.56 1.19 -13.35
C SER A 46 -8.70 2.34 -12.80
N ASN A 47 -9.34 3.32 -12.17
CA ASN A 47 -8.62 4.36 -11.46
C ASN A 47 -7.74 3.72 -10.35
N ARG A 48 -6.42 3.87 -10.48
CA ARG A 48 -5.40 3.34 -9.55
C ARG A 48 -5.29 1.82 -9.45
N VAL A 49 -6.04 1.07 -10.27
CA VAL A 49 -5.98 -0.40 -10.31
C VAL A 49 -5.31 -0.86 -11.60
N PHE A 50 -4.29 -1.68 -11.46
CA PHE A 50 -3.50 -2.24 -12.55
C PHE A 50 -3.51 -3.76 -12.48
N LEU A 51 -3.30 -4.43 -13.61
CA LEU A 51 -3.09 -5.88 -13.64
C LEU A 51 -1.61 -6.21 -13.53
N THR A 52 -1.30 -7.20 -12.72
CA THR A 52 -0.04 -7.92 -12.80
C THR A 52 -0.02 -8.81 -14.05
N GLU A 53 1.14 -9.36 -14.42
CA GLU A 53 1.24 -10.35 -15.52
C GLU A 53 0.36 -11.58 -15.28
N GLU A 54 0.10 -11.92 -14.01
CA GLU A 54 -0.78 -13.02 -13.58
C GLU A 54 -2.27 -12.65 -13.67
N LYS A 55 -2.61 -11.48 -14.23
CA LYS A 55 -3.97 -10.93 -14.32
C LYS A 55 -4.64 -10.73 -12.96
N LEU A 56 -3.86 -10.52 -11.90
CA LEU A 56 -4.38 -10.15 -10.58
C LEU A 56 -4.46 -8.62 -10.46
N PRO A 57 -5.54 -8.07 -9.85
CA PRO A 57 -5.64 -6.65 -9.60
C PRO A 57 -4.63 -6.21 -8.52
N MET A 58 -4.04 -5.05 -8.76
CA MET A 58 -3.08 -4.40 -7.89
C MET A 58 -3.42 -2.92 -7.78
N VAL A 59 -3.68 -2.47 -6.55
CA VAL A 59 -3.90 -1.05 -6.26
C VAL A 59 -2.56 -0.37 -6.02
N LEU A 60 -2.31 0.73 -6.74
CA LEU A 60 -1.17 1.60 -6.53
C LEU A 60 -1.63 2.89 -5.84
N ILE A 61 -1.05 3.18 -4.68
CA ILE A 61 -1.35 4.36 -3.85
C ILE A 61 -0.08 5.17 -3.60
N SER A 62 -0.22 6.49 -3.49
CA SER A 62 0.91 7.35 -3.12
C SER A 62 1.22 7.24 -1.62
N LYS A 63 2.47 7.54 -1.26
CA LYS A 63 2.89 7.56 0.16
C LYS A 63 2.06 8.51 1.01
N SER A 64 1.82 9.73 0.53
CA SER A 64 1.08 10.75 1.27
C SER A 64 -0.35 10.29 1.55
N GLU A 65 -1.04 9.72 0.57
CA GLU A 65 -2.38 9.18 0.75
C GLU A 65 -2.39 8.00 1.71
N PHE A 66 -1.47 7.04 1.53
CA PHE A 66 -1.38 5.87 2.40
C PHE A 66 -1.16 6.26 3.87
N VAL A 67 -0.23 7.19 4.13
CA VAL A 67 0.01 7.74 5.47
C VAL A 67 -1.23 8.44 6.02
N ASN A 68 -1.90 9.25 5.20
CA ASN A 68 -3.12 9.94 5.61
C ASN A 68 -4.24 8.97 6.01
N TYR A 69 -4.40 7.85 5.30
CA TYR A 69 -5.38 6.82 5.67
C TYR A 69 -5.06 6.15 7.01
N PHE A 70 -3.80 5.80 7.26
CA PHE A 70 -3.39 5.26 8.56
C PHE A 70 -3.62 6.26 9.70
N ASN A 71 -3.24 7.52 9.50
CA ASN A 71 -3.42 8.59 10.49
C ASN A 71 -4.89 8.79 10.85
N LYS A 72 -5.81 8.76 9.87
CA LYS A 72 -7.26 8.83 10.10
C LYS A 72 -7.79 7.72 11.01
N HIS A 73 -7.10 6.58 11.10
CA HIS A 73 -7.50 5.43 11.90
C HIS A 73 -6.62 5.24 13.15
N GLY A 74 -5.98 6.31 13.62
CA GLY A 74 -5.23 6.33 14.88
C GLY A 74 -3.94 5.51 14.82
N MET A 75 -3.29 5.49 13.66
CA MET A 75 -2.00 4.84 13.46
C MET A 75 -1.02 5.84 12.87
N VAL A 76 0.13 6.03 13.52
CA VAL A 76 1.16 6.99 13.11
C VAL A 76 2.42 6.26 12.64
N THR A 77 3.22 6.89 11.79
CA THR A 77 4.50 6.32 11.35
C THR A 77 5.43 6.09 12.54
N ASN A 78 6.08 4.93 12.58
CA ASN A 78 7.08 4.57 13.59
C ASN A 78 8.43 4.39 12.91
N GLY A 79 9.19 5.48 12.82
CA GLY A 79 10.40 5.59 12.00
C GLY A 79 10.09 5.96 10.55
N ASP A 80 11.10 5.82 9.69
CA ASP A 80 11.01 6.24 8.30
C ASP A 80 10.28 5.24 7.40
N ILE A 81 9.50 5.76 6.46
CA ILE A 81 8.98 4.99 5.34
C ILE A 81 10.00 5.03 4.20
N THR A 82 10.56 3.86 3.89
CA THR A 82 11.51 3.67 2.80
C THR A 82 10.77 3.46 1.49
N GLU A 83 11.23 4.15 0.44
CA GLU A 83 10.77 3.99 -0.94
C GLU A 83 11.96 3.68 -1.84
N TYR A 84 11.81 2.70 -2.71
CA TYR A 84 12.84 2.35 -3.69
C TYR A 84 12.23 1.63 -4.87
N GLU A 85 12.94 1.66 -6.00
CA GLU A 85 12.56 0.91 -7.18
C GLU A 85 13.21 -0.47 -7.17
N ARG A 86 12.48 -1.49 -7.59
CA ARG A 86 13.00 -2.85 -7.71
C ARG A 86 12.55 -3.48 -9.01
N VAL A 87 13.48 -4.10 -9.72
CA VAL A 87 13.15 -4.98 -10.84
C VAL A 87 12.65 -6.30 -10.24
N VAL A 88 11.40 -6.64 -10.57
CA VAL A 88 10.80 -7.95 -10.32
C VAL A 88 10.73 -8.70 -11.65
N THR A 89 10.35 -9.98 -11.61
CA THR A 89 10.15 -10.81 -12.81
C THR A 89 9.25 -10.13 -13.85
N THR A 90 8.28 -9.34 -13.39
CA THR A 90 7.24 -8.73 -14.21
C THR A 90 7.48 -7.26 -14.56
N GLY A 91 8.73 -6.81 -14.48
CA GLY A 91 9.13 -5.42 -14.75
C GLY A 91 9.55 -4.64 -13.51
N LYS A 92 9.64 -3.32 -13.63
CA LYS A 92 10.11 -2.44 -12.55
C LYS A 92 8.94 -2.01 -11.67
N ARG A 93 9.14 -1.93 -10.35
CA ARG A 93 8.10 -1.55 -9.40
C ARG A 93 8.63 -0.53 -8.40
N SER A 94 7.81 0.45 -8.05
CA SER A 94 8.06 1.27 -6.87
C SER A 94 7.57 0.55 -5.63
N VAL A 95 8.45 0.34 -4.67
CA VAL A 95 8.18 -0.39 -3.42
C VAL A 95 8.21 0.61 -2.27
N MET A 96 7.20 0.54 -1.42
CA MET A 96 7.11 1.31 -0.17
C MET A 96 7.04 0.36 1.02
N ARG A 97 7.88 0.61 2.03
CA ARG A 97 7.98 -0.20 3.26
C ARG A 97 8.10 0.68 4.49
N GLY A 98 7.54 0.22 5.59
CA GLY A 98 7.64 0.93 6.85
C GLY A 98 6.81 0.28 7.94
N ILE A 99 6.70 1.02 9.05
CA ILE A 99 6.00 0.59 10.24
C ILE A 99 5.06 1.71 10.68
N PHE A 100 3.82 1.35 11.03
CA PHE A 100 2.91 2.21 11.78
C PHE A 100 2.73 1.69 13.20
N ARG A 101 2.41 2.58 14.13
CA ARG A 101 2.09 2.26 15.52
C ARG A 101 0.71 2.82 15.88
N LYS A 102 -0.13 2.01 16.54
CA LYS A 102 -1.43 2.44 17.08
C LYS A 102 -1.24 3.38 18.26
N VAL A 103 -1.89 4.54 18.24
CA VAL A 103 -1.89 5.54 19.32
C VAL A 103 -3.15 5.49 20.18
#